data_AF-A0A1H8LBS8-F1
#
_entry.id   AF-A0A1H8LBS8-F1
#
_cell.length_a   1.000
_cell.length_b   1.000
_cell.length_c   1.000
_cell.angle_alpha   90.00
_cell.angle_beta   90.00
_cell.angle_gamma   90.00
#
_symmetry.space_group_name_H-M   'P 1'
#
loop_
_entity.id
_entity.type
_entity.pdbx_description
1 polymer ?
#
loop_
_entity_poly.entity_id
_entity_poly.type
_entity_poly.pdbx_seq_one_letter_code
_entity_poly.pdbx_strand_id
1 'polypeptide(L)' 'MNIDTGELIRLKQPDVKPVAGEFEPLPAALQAAARKKLGDADSATVSMSSGGRLSKWAREQRKKRRKAARDARRINRSK' A
#
# COMPACT_ATOMS: atom_id res chain seq x y z
N MET A 1 3.21 -2.15 -2.58
CA MET A 1 3.57 -1.11 -1.59
C MET A 1 3.00 -1.51 -0.25
N ASN A 2 3.81 -1.51 0.80
CA ASN A 2 3.30 -1.66 2.16
C ASN A 2 2.70 -0.31 2.59
N ILE A 3 1.41 -0.32 2.95
CA ILE A 3 0.64 0.90 3.25
C ILE A 3 0.94 1.46 4.65
N ASP A 4 1.58 0.67 5.51
CA ASP A 4 1.91 1.04 6.88
C ASP A 4 3.34 1.58 6.98
N THR A 5 4.30 0.92 6.34
CA THR A 5 5.72 1.31 6.35
C THR A 5 6.08 2.28 5.22
N GLY A 6 5.30 2.30 4.13
CA GLY A 6 5.62 3.07 2.93
C GLY A 6 6.62 2.38 2.01
N GLU A 7 6.93 1.11 2.24
CA GLU A 7 7.90 0.35 1.47
C GLU A 7 7.36 -0.04 0.08
N LEU A 8 8.15 0.24 -0.95
CA LEU A 8 7.94 -0.20 -2.32
C LEU A 8 8.88 -1.34 -2.64
N ILE A 9 8.36 -2.35 -3.33
CA ILE A 9 9.14 -3.47 -3.86
C ILE A 9 8.80 -3.64 -5.34
N ARG A 10 9.81 -4.02 -6.12
CA ARG A 10 9.66 -4.43 -7.52
C ARG A 10 9.32 -5.92 -7.57
N LEU A 11 8.21 -6.28 -8.19
CA LEU A 11 7.87 -7.68 -8.47
C LEU A 11 8.71 -8.14 -9.67
N LYS A 12 9.75 -8.95 -9.42
CA LYS A 12 10.63 -9.51 -10.46
C LYS A 12 10.03 -10.71 -11.18
N GLN A 13 9.15 -11.45 -10.51
CA GLN A 13 8.45 -12.60 -11.07
C GLN A 13 6.94 -12.39 -10.91
N PRO A 14 6.14 -12.59 -11.98
CA PRO A 14 4.69 -12.44 -11.91
C PRO A 14 4.03 -13.44 -10.95
N ASP A 15 4.68 -14.57 -10.69
CA ASP A 15 4.15 -15.66 -9.85
C ASP A 15 4.51 -15.53 -8.36
N VAL A 16 5.46 -14.64 -8.02
CA VAL A 16 5.81 -14.37 -6.63
C VAL A 16 4.87 -13.31 -6.09
N LYS A 17 3.74 -13.77 -5.54
CA LYS A 17 2.88 -12.91 -4.73
C LYS A 17 3.67 -12.49 -3.48
N PRO A 18 3.80 -11.19 -3.19
CA PRO A 18 4.39 -10.77 -1.93
C PRO A 18 3.58 -11.33 -0.77
N VAL A 19 4.21 -11.51 0.39
CA VAL A 19 3.59 -12.09 1.60
C VAL A 19 2.19 -11.48 1.77
N ALA A 20 1.18 -12.36 1.73
CA ALA A 20 -0.21 -11.96 1.68
C ALA A 20 -0.54 -11.10 2.91
N GLY A 21 -0.94 -9.85 2.68
CA GLY A 21 -1.34 -8.91 3.73
C GLY A 21 -0.34 -7.79 4.03
N GLU A 22 0.94 -7.91 3.61
CA GLU A 22 1.95 -6.86 3.88
C GLU A 22 2.05 -5.83 2.75
N PHE A 23 1.91 -6.26 1.51
CA PHE A 23 2.06 -5.38 0.34
C PHE A 23 0.79 -5.35 -0.49
N GLU A 24 0.31 -4.13 -0.77
CA GLU A 24 -0.81 -3.90 -1.67
C GLU A 24 -0.32 -3.50 -3.07
N PRO A 25 -0.92 -4.06 -4.15
CA PRO A 25 -0.59 -3.66 -5.51
C PRO A 25 -1.00 -2.21 -5.74
N LEU A 26 -0.11 -1.45 -6.42
CA LEU A 26 -0.41 -0.08 -6.77
C LEU A 26 -1.32 -0.02 -8.00
N PRO A 27 -2.31 0.89 -8.02
CA PRO A 27 -3.11 1.14 -9.21
C PRO A 27 -2.23 1.67 -10.36
N ALA A 28 -2.64 1.41 -11.60
CA ALA A 28 -1.89 1.77 -12.81
C ALA A 28 -1.44 3.24 -12.81
N ALA A 29 -2.31 4.17 -12.38
CA ALA A 29 -2.03 5.60 -12.30
C ALA A 29 -0.84 5.97 -11.37
N LEU A 30 -0.49 5.10 -10.42
CA LEU A 30 0.62 5.32 -9.48
C LEU A 30 1.89 4.55 -9.85
N GLN A 31 1.83 3.67 -10.86
CA GLN A 31 3.01 2.89 -11.26
C GLN A 31 4.15 3.78 -11.75
N ALA A 32 3.86 4.86 -12.51
CA ALA A 32 4.89 5.79 -12.96
C ALA A 32 5.62 6.45 -11.78
N ALA A 33 4.88 6.88 -10.75
CA ALA A 33 5.47 7.46 -9.55
C ALA A 33 6.28 6.44 -8.74
N ALA A 34 5.81 5.20 -8.65
CA ALA A 34 6.53 4.11 -7.99
C ALA A 34 7.83 3.76 -8.74
N ARG A 35 7.78 3.65 -10.07
CA ARG A 35 8.96 3.41 -10.91
C ARG A 35 9.99 4.52 -10.72
N LYS A 36 9.57 5.79 -10.73
CA LYS A 36 10.46 6.93 -10.48
C LYS A 36 11.11 6.87 -9.09
N LYS A 37 10.37 6.42 -8.07
CA LYS A 37 10.91 6.31 -6.70
C LYS A 37 11.85 5.11 -6.53
N LEU A 38 11.56 4.00 -7.21
CA LEU A 38 12.41 2.80 -7.22
C LEU A 38 13.71 3.03 -8.00
N GLY A 39 13.68 3.78 -9.10
CA GLY A 39 14.85 3.94 -9.97
C GLY A 39 15.31 2.57 -10.46
N ASP A 40 16.58 2.22 -10.23
CA ASP A 40 17.12 0.89 -10.54
C ASP A 40 17.05 -0.09 -9.36
N ALA A 41 16.69 0.38 -8.17
CA ALA A 41 16.64 -0.43 -6.97
C ALA A 41 15.43 -1.38 -6.95
N ASP A 42 15.61 -2.50 -6.24
CA ASP A 42 14.57 -3.51 -6.03
C ASP A 42 13.55 -3.10 -4.97
N SER A 43 13.96 -2.27 -4.00
CA SER A 43 13.10 -1.70 -2.99
C SER A 43 13.40 -0.23 -2.74
N ALA A 44 12.40 0.52 -2.29
CA ALA A 44 12.55 1.92 -1.90
C ALA A 44 11.50 2.31 -0.85
N THR A 45 11.89 3.14 0.11
CA THR A 45 10.96 3.65 1.12
C THR A 45 10.39 5.02 0.71
N VAL A 46 9.07 5.15 0.81
CA VAL A 46 8.35 6.41 0.60
C VAL A 46 8.05 7.04 1.95
N SER A 47 8.40 8.32 2.13
CA SER A 47 7.97 9.06 3.31
C SER A 47 6.43 9.17 3.32
N MET A 48 5.83 8.66 4.39
CA MET A 48 4.37 8.63 4.59
C MET A 48 3.77 10.00 4.94
N SER A 49 4.60 10.98 5.30
CA SER A 49 4.21 12.37 5.58
C SER A 49 4.45 13.33 4.41
N SER A 50 5.11 12.88 3.34
CA SER A 50 5.53 13.73 2.20
C SER A 50 4.40 14.40 1.41
N GLY A 51 3.14 13.99 1.58
CA GLY A 51 2.00 14.52 0.80
C GLY A 51 2.01 14.16 -0.71
N GLY A 52 2.98 13.37 -1.17
CA GLY A 52 3.06 12.86 -2.53
C GLY A 52 1.93 11.89 -2.90
N ARG A 53 1.83 11.54 -4.19
CA ARG A 53 0.77 10.66 -4.71
C ARG A 53 0.74 9.29 -4.02
N LEU A 54 1.92 8.70 -3.79
CA LEU A 54 2.06 7.39 -3.15
C LEU A 54 1.68 7.42 -1.65
N SER A 55 2.11 8.44 -0.91
CA SER A 55 1.75 8.59 0.50
C SER A 55 0.28 8.94 0.71
N LYS A 56 -0.31 9.74 -0.18
CA LYS A 56 -1.77 9.97 -0.22
C LYS A 56 -2.55 8.69 -0.47
N TRP A 57 -2.14 7.89 -1.45
CA TRP A 57 -2.79 6.61 -1.73
C TRP A 57 -2.70 5.65 -0.54
N ALA A 58 -1.52 5.50 0.07
CA ALA A 58 -1.35 4.63 1.23
C ALA A 58 -2.16 5.13 2.45
N ARG A 59 -2.32 6.44 2.62
CA ARG A 59 -3.23 7.02 3.62
C ARG A 59 -4.69 6.63 3.37
N GLU A 60 -5.15 6.68 2.13
CA GLU A 60 -6.51 6.27 1.76
C GLU A 60 -6.74 4.77 2.00
N GLN A 61 -5.78 3.91 1.66
CA GLN A 61 -5.91 2.47 1.94
C GLN A 61 -5.97 2.19 3.45
N ARG A 62 -5.10 2.80 4.25
CA ARG A 62 -5.18 2.69 5.72
C ARG A 62 -6.51 3.19 6.27
N LYS A 63 -7.12 4.21 5.67
CA LYS A 63 -8.44 4.71 6.06
C LYS A 63 -9.54 3.70 5.73
N LYS A 64 -9.52 3.10 4.53
CA LYS A 64 -10.45 2.04 4.11
C LYS A 64 -10.34 0.82 5.04
N ARG A 65 -9.12 0.34 5.32
CA ARG A 65 -8.88 -0.78 6.23
C ARG A 65 -9.43 -0.53 7.63
N ARG A 66 -9.18 0.66 8.18
CA ARG A 66 -9.73 1.07 9.49
C ARG A 66 -11.26 1.14 9.49
N LYS A 67 -11.87 1.63 8.42
CA LYS A 67 -13.34 1.68 8.27
C LYS A 67 -13.92 0.26 8.26
N ALA A 68 -13.38 -0.62 7.42
CA ALA A 68 -13.83 -2.02 7.35
C ALA A 68 -13.73 -2.73 8.71
N ALA A 69 -12.63 -2.52 9.44
CA ALA A 69 -12.47 -3.08 10.78
C ALA A 69 -13.51 -2.53 11.78
N ARG A 70 -13.84 -1.23 11.71
CA ARG A 70 -14.88 -0.62 12.54
C ARG A 70 -16.26 -1.19 12.23
N ASP A 71 -16.59 -1.33 10.95
CA ASP A 71 -17.89 -1.86 10.51
C ASP A 71 -18.05 -3.32 10.93
N ALA A 72 -17.00 -4.14 10.79
CA ALA A 72 -16.99 -5.53 11.27
C ALA A 72 -17.22 -5.63 12.79
N ARG A 73 -16.56 -4.78 13.59
CA ARG A 73 -16.78 -4.73 15.05
C ARG A 73 -18.21 -4.33 15.41
N ARG A 74 -18.81 -3.41 14.63
CA ARG A 74 -20.21 -3.00 14.85
C ARG A 74 -21.16 -4.16 14.62
N ILE A 75 -20.99 -4.92 13.53
CA ILE A 75 -21.81 -6.09 13.21
C ILE A 75 -21.70 -7.15 14.32
N ASN A 76 -20.48 -7.46 14.77
CA ASN A 76 -20.27 -8.45 15.83
C ASN A 76 -20.84 -8.03 17.19
N ARG A 77 -20.97 -6.73 17.47
CA ARG A 77 -21.58 -6.22 18.71
C ARG A 77 -23.11 -6.28 18.66
N SER A 78 -23.71 -6.18 17.47
CA SER A 78 -25.16 -6.25 17.28
C SER A 78 -25.70 -7.68 17.12
N LYS A 79 -24.83 -8.69 17.21
CA LYS A 79 -25.14 -10.11 17.10
C LYS A 79 -25.06 -10.75 18.48
#